data_AF-A0A948F8L6-F1
#
_entry.id   AF-A0A948F8L6-F1
#
_cell.length_a   1.000
_cell.length_b   1.000
_cell.length_c   1.000
_cell.angle_alpha   90.00
_cell.angle_beta   90.00
_cell.angle_gamma   90.00
#
_symmetry.space_group_name_H-M   'P 1'
#
loop_
_entity.id
_entity.type
_entity.pdbx_description
1 polymer ?
#
loop_
_entity_poly.entity_id
_entity_poly.type
_entity_poly.pdbx_seq_one_letter_code
_entity_poly.pdbx_strand_id
1 'polypeptide(L)'
;MKLKPDKKKKEAALAAIKSEEAMIEGIIEGSPDAVGVAVVRLQCGCRKMAAVAANGEPASKVIIYRDSAQSICDKCKEDDGAYTRVKEAFIHWVEPAPGEHNKKMIEIKALGTKPN
;
A
#
# COMPACT_ATOMS: atom_id res chain seq x y z
N MET A 1 -36.38 -4.12 0.03
CA MET A 1 -35.50 -4.82 -0.92
C MET A 1 -34.30 -5.41 -0.19
N LYS A 2 -34.25 -6.74 0.01
CA LYS A 2 -33.07 -7.40 0.60
C LYS A 2 -32.03 -7.61 -0.51
N LEU A 3 -30.99 -6.76 -0.54
CA LEU A 3 -29.86 -6.95 -1.45
C LEU A 3 -29.21 -8.32 -1.17
N LYS A 4 -29.06 -9.14 -2.22
CA LYS A 4 -28.42 -10.46 -2.15
C LYS A 4 -26.99 -10.30 -1.59
N PRO A 5 -26.53 -11.18 -0.69
CA PRO A 5 -25.26 -11.04 0.04
C PRO A 5 -24.03 -10.87 -0.88
N ASP A 6 -24.06 -11.39 -2.11
CA ASP A 6 -23.00 -11.24 -3.10
C ASP A 6 -22.84 -9.82 -3.65
N LYS A 7 -23.95 -9.07 -3.79
CA LYS A 7 -23.92 -7.71 -4.35
C LYS A 7 -23.27 -6.72 -3.38
N LYS A 8 -23.60 -6.84 -2.08
CA LYS A 8 -22.98 -6.06 -1.00
C LYS A 8 -21.48 -6.32 -0.85
N LYS A 9 -21.03 -7.57 -0.98
CA LYS A 9 -19.59 -7.90 -0.96
C LYS A 9 -18.85 -7.25 -2.13
N LYS A 10 -19.45 -7.24 -3.33
CA LYS A 10 -18.86 -6.65 -4.52
C LYS A 10 -18.75 -5.14 -4.42
N GLU A 11 -19.78 -4.48 -3.90
CA GLU A 11 -19.79 -3.02 -3.66
C GLU A 11 -18.76 -2.60 -2.60
N ALA A 12 -18.63 -3.36 -1.50
CA ALA A 12 -17.63 -3.11 -0.47
C ALA A 12 -16.19 -3.27 -0.99
N ALA A 13 -15.94 -4.28 -1.82
CA ALA A 13 -14.64 -4.47 -2.46
C ALA A 13 -14.31 -3.32 -3.42
N LEU A 14 -15.29 -2.86 -4.21
CA LEU A 14 -15.10 -1.74 -5.14
C LEU A 14 -14.78 -0.43 -4.40
N ALA A 15 -15.45 -0.18 -3.28
CA ALA A 15 -15.18 0.99 -2.43
C ALA A 15 -13.77 0.94 -1.82
N ALA A 16 -13.30 -0.24 -1.41
CA ALA A 16 -11.97 -0.43 -0.84
C ALA A 16 -10.84 -0.29 -1.87
N ILE A 17 -11.11 -0.57 -3.15
CA ILE A 17 -10.17 -0.32 -4.25
C ILE A 17 -10.10 1.18 -4.52
N LYS A 18 -11.26 1.84 -4.67
CA LYS A 18 -11.32 3.29 -4.93
C LYS A 18 -10.68 4.12 -3.82
N SER A 19 -10.83 3.69 -2.56
CA SER A 19 -10.16 4.36 -1.43
C SER A 19 -8.65 4.14 -1.42
N GLU A 20 -8.16 3.00 -1.91
CA GLU A 20 -6.72 2.73 -2.06
C GLU A 20 -6.12 3.58 -3.17
N GLU A 21 -6.79 3.69 -4.32
CA GLU A 21 -6.37 4.58 -5.42
C GLU A 21 -6.30 6.04 -4.97
N ALA A 22 -7.34 6.55 -4.31
CA ALA A 22 -7.34 7.93 -3.81
C ALA A 22 -6.21 8.21 -2.79
N MET A 23 -5.84 7.21 -1.98
CA MET A 23 -4.70 7.32 -1.07
C MET A 23 -3.37 7.30 -1.81
N ILE A 24 -3.22 6.45 -2.82
CA ILE A 24 -2.03 6.41 -3.68
C ILE A 24 -1.85 7.75 -4.38
N GLU A 25 -2.91 8.31 -4.97
CA GLU A 25 -2.89 9.63 -5.61
C GLU A 25 -2.46 10.74 -4.64
N GLY A 26 -3.04 10.77 -3.42
CA GLY A 26 -2.66 11.76 -2.41
C GLY A 26 -1.20 11.64 -1.96
N ILE A 27 -0.65 10.42 -1.91
CA ILE A 27 0.77 10.19 -1.59
C ILE A 27 1.67 10.70 -2.71
N ILE A 28 1.29 10.46 -3.97
CA ILE A 28 2.03 10.91 -5.15
C ILE A 28 2.01 12.44 -5.23
N GLU A 29 0.85 13.06 -5.02
CA GLU A 29 0.72 14.52 -5.01
C GLU A 29 1.63 15.16 -3.95
N GLY A 30 1.75 14.52 -2.78
CA GLY A 30 2.66 14.97 -1.72
C GLY A 30 4.15 14.64 -1.94
N SER A 31 4.48 13.83 -2.96
CA SER A 31 5.83 13.28 -3.17
C SER A 31 6.23 13.34 -4.66
N PRO A 32 6.61 14.52 -5.18
CA PRO A 32 6.87 14.71 -6.62
C PRO A 32 8.04 13.88 -7.16
N ASP A 33 8.98 13.49 -6.31
CA ASP A 33 10.14 12.66 -6.68
C ASP A 33 9.83 11.14 -6.68
N ALA A 34 8.59 10.77 -6.37
CA ALA A 34 8.17 9.39 -6.29
C ALA A 34 7.97 8.79 -7.69
N VAL A 35 8.59 7.63 -7.92
CA VAL A 35 8.38 6.81 -9.13
C VAL A 35 7.29 5.75 -8.92
N GLY A 36 6.81 5.60 -7.69
CA GLY A 36 5.77 4.65 -7.32
C GLY A 36 5.38 4.75 -5.85
N VAL A 37 4.36 3.99 -5.47
CA VAL A 37 3.91 3.85 -4.08
C VAL A 37 4.01 2.38 -3.69
N ALA A 38 4.82 2.08 -2.68
CA ALA A 38 4.89 0.76 -2.07
C ALA A 38 3.62 0.53 -1.25
N VAL A 39 2.89 -0.54 -1.55
CA VAL A 39 1.67 -0.95 -0.86
C VAL A 39 1.90 -2.30 -0.19
N VAL A 40 1.70 -2.35 1.12
CA VAL A 40 1.89 -3.55 1.94
C VAL A 40 0.60 -3.84 2.69
N ARG A 41 -0.04 -4.95 2.32
CA ARG A 41 -1.26 -5.44 2.96
C ARG A 41 -0.90 -6.38 4.09
N LEU A 42 -1.42 -6.11 5.28
CA LEU A 42 -1.18 -6.91 6.46
C LEU A 42 -2.33 -7.89 6.72
N GLN A 43 -2.04 -9.00 7.39
CA GLN A 43 -3.04 -10.00 7.75
C GLN A 43 -4.19 -9.46 8.64
N CYS A 44 -3.94 -8.38 9.40
CA CYS A 44 -4.95 -7.73 10.23
C CYS A 44 -5.93 -6.83 9.44
N GLY A 45 -5.73 -6.70 8.12
CA GLY A 45 -6.51 -5.82 7.24
C GLY A 45 -6.02 -4.36 7.21
N CYS A 46 -4.95 -4.03 7.92
CA CYS A 46 -4.28 -2.73 7.76
C CYS A 46 -3.40 -2.75 6.51
N ARG A 47 -3.21 -1.58 5.91
CA ARG A 47 -2.40 -1.35 4.73
C ARG A 47 -1.36 -0.30 5.06
N LYS A 48 -0.10 -0.57 4.75
CA LYS A 48 0.99 0.42 4.84
C LYS A 48 1.33 0.89 3.44
N MET A 49 1.45 2.19 3.27
CA MET A 49 1.77 2.82 2.01
C MET A 49 2.89 3.83 2.19
N ALA A 50 3.81 3.88 1.24
CA ALA A 50 4.87 4.89 1.21
C ALA A 50 5.26 5.19 -0.23
N ALA A 51 5.49 6.46 -0.55
CA ALA A 51 6.08 6.86 -1.80
C ALA A 51 7.51 6.32 -1.90
N VAL A 52 7.93 5.92 -3.09
CA VAL A 52 9.25 5.35 -3.35
C VAL A 52 9.92 6.16 -4.45
N ALA A 53 11.14 6.62 -4.20
CA ALA A 53 11.96 7.35 -5.17
C ALA A 53 12.65 6.40 -6.15
N ALA A 54 13.21 6.96 -7.23
CA ALA A 54 13.93 6.22 -8.27
C ALA A 54 15.12 5.37 -7.75
N ASN A 55 15.68 5.76 -6.61
CA ASN A 55 16.78 5.07 -5.94
C ASN A 55 16.32 3.95 -4.98
N GLY A 56 15.01 3.69 -4.90
CA GLY A 56 14.39 2.71 -4.00
C GLY A 56 14.27 3.13 -2.54
N GLU A 57 14.53 4.40 -2.21
CA GLU A 57 14.33 4.96 -0.87
C GLU A 57 12.91 5.50 -0.68
N PRO A 58 12.41 5.55 0.56
CA PRO A 58 11.13 6.18 0.83
C PRO A 58 11.18 7.68 0.50
N ALA A 59 10.32 8.11 -0.43
CA ALA A 59 10.11 9.52 -0.78
C ALA A 59 9.09 10.21 0.14
N SER A 60 8.41 9.45 1.01
CA SER A 60 7.44 9.96 1.98
C SER A 60 7.55 9.24 3.33
N LYS A 61 6.87 9.79 4.34
CA LYS A 61 6.58 9.03 5.57
C LYS A 61 5.70 7.83 5.24
N VAL A 62 5.87 6.74 5.98
CA VAL A 62 5.00 5.56 5.90
C VAL A 62 3.63 5.92 6.48
N ILE A 63 2.59 5.79 5.67
CA ILE A 63 1.20 5.98 6.07
C ILE A 63 0.61 4.60 6.31
N ILE A 64 -0.05 4.42 7.46
CA ILE A 64 -0.73 3.17 7.78
C ILE A 64 -2.20 3.47 8.00
N TYR A 65 -3.06 2.72 7.30
CA TYR A 65 -4.51 2.91 7.38
C TYR A 65 -5.25 1.58 7.29
N ARG A 66 -6.55 1.62 7.57
CA ARG A 66 -7.44 0.47 7.48
C ARG A 66 -8.77 0.94 6.92
N ASP A 67 -9.29 0.24 5.91
CA ASP A 67 -10.55 0.61 5.27
C ASP A 67 -11.69 0.69 6.28
N SER A 68 -12.47 1.76 6.19
CA SER A 68 -13.64 2.01 7.03
C SER A 68 -13.36 2.09 8.54
N ALA A 69 -12.10 2.31 8.96
CA ALA A 69 -11.73 2.49 10.36
C ALA A 69 -11.18 3.90 10.61
N GLN A 70 -11.55 4.51 11.73
CA GLN A 70 -11.00 5.80 12.17
C GLN A 70 -9.56 5.68 12.71
N SER A 71 -9.07 4.45 12.92
CA SER A 71 -7.77 4.20 13.55
C SER A 71 -7.17 2.87 13.11
N ILE A 72 -5.84 2.80 13.17
CA ILE A 72 -5.06 1.58 13.00
C ILE A 72 -5.35 0.56 14.13
N CYS A 73 -5.25 -0.74 13.86
CA CYS A 73 -5.50 -1.77 14.87
C CYS A 73 -4.40 -1.85 15.93
N ASP A 74 -4.73 -2.34 17.14
CA ASP A 74 -3.80 -2.34 18.26
C ASP A 74 -2.55 -3.18 17.99
N LYS A 75 -2.69 -4.30 17.29
CA LYS A 75 -1.54 -5.10 16.85
C LYS A 75 -0.55 -4.31 15.98
N CYS A 76 -1.02 -3.36 15.19
CA CYS A 76 -0.13 -2.54 14.36
C CYS A 76 0.42 -1.31 15.10
N LYS A 77 -0.24 -0.88 16.18
CA LYS A 77 0.32 0.08 17.13
C LYS A 77 1.47 -0.57 17.93
N GLU A 78 1.26 -1.79 18.42
CA GLU A 78 2.25 -2.59 19.16
C GLU A 78 3.46 -2.95 18.30
N ASP A 79 3.25 -3.21 17.01
CA ASP A 79 4.33 -3.53 16.08
C ASP A 79 5.24 -2.34 15.76
N ASP A 80 4.87 -1.11 16.14
CA ASP A 80 5.56 0.14 15.73
C ASP A 80 5.88 0.18 14.22
N GLY A 81 5.02 -0.44 13.40
CA GLY A 81 5.25 -0.56 11.96
C GLY A 81 6.16 -1.73 11.52
N ALA A 82 6.38 -2.77 12.31
CA ALA A 82 7.10 -3.98 11.91
C ALA A 82 6.42 -4.75 10.74
N TYR A 83 7.23 -5.38 9.89
CA TYR A 83 6.82 -6.09 8.66
C TYR A 83 6.59 -7.60 8.88
N THR A 84 6.25 -8.02 10.10
CA THR A 84 6.16 -9.45 10.48
C THR A 84 4.89 -10.14 9.99
N ARG A 85 3.83 -9.38 9.63
CA ARG A 85 2.51 -9.92 9.25
C ARG A 85 2.07 -9.51 7.84
N VAL A 86 3.02 -9.46 6.91
CA VAL A 86 2.76 -9.13 5.51
C VAL A 86 1.98 -10.26 4.85
N LYS A 87 0.85 -9.92 4.24
CA LYS A 87 0.06 -10.82 3.40
C LYS A 87 0.43 -10.64 1.93
N GLU A 88 0.50 -9.38 1.48
CA GLU A 88 0.86 -9.01 0.11
C GLU A 88 1.70 -7.72 0.15
N ALA A 89 2.63 -7.58 -0.77
CA ALA A 89 3.43 -6.39 -0.95
C ALA A 89 3.72 -6.20 -2.44
N PHE A 90 3.48 -4.99 -2.97
CA PHE A 90 3.71 -4.63 -4.36
C PHE A 90 3.95 -3.11 -4.47
N ILE A 91 4.43 -2.65 -5.62
CA ILE A 91 4.60 -1.22 -5.91
C ILE A 91 3.61 -0.81 -7.01
N HIS A 92 2.82 0.22 -6.73
CA HIS A 92 2.01 0.91 -7.73
C HIS A 92 2.91 1.91 -8.45
N TRP A 93 3.27 1.63 -9.70
CA TRP A 93 4.19 2.47 -10.48
C TRP A 93 3.45 3.67 -11.08
N VAL A 94 4.06 4.84 -11.01
CA VAL A 94 3.56 6.05 -11.68
C VAL A 94 4.17 6.12 -13.07
N GLU A 95 3.43 6.63 -14.05
CA GLU A 95 3.97 6.85 -15.39
C GLU A 95 4.79 8.15 -15.45
N PRO A 96 5.97 8.14 -16.10
CA PRO A 96 6.60 7.01 -16.79
C PRO A 96 7.23 6.01 -15.81
N ALA A 97 6.84 4.74 -15.92
CA ALA A 97 7.32 3.72 -15.03
C ALA A 97 8.82 3.41 -15.29
N PRO A 98 9.61 3.06 -14.26
CA PRO A 98 11.00 2.67 -14.44
C PRO A 98 11.13 1.43 -15.33
N GLY A 99 12.28 1.25 -16.00
CA GLY A 99 12.58 0.01 -16.72
C GLY A 99 12.59 -1.21 -15.79
N GLU A 100 12.38 -2.41 -16.32
CA GLU A 100 12.24 -3.65 -15.52
C GLU A 100 13.39 -3.90 -14.55
N HIS A 101 14.62 -3.60 -14.97
CA HIS A 101 15.79 -3.72 -14.10
C HIS A 101 15.69 -2.81 -12.87
N ASN A 102 15.33 -1.55 -13.08
CA ASN A 102 15.17 -0.58 -11.99
C ASN A 102 13.97 -0.93 -11.11
N LYS A 103 12.85 -1.37 -11.69
CA LYS A 103 11.68 -1.84 -10.93
C LYS A 103 12.08 -2.94 -9.95
N LYS A 104 12.81 -3.95 -10.43
CA LYS A 104 13.27 -5.07 -9.59
C LYS A 104 14.22 -4.61 -8.48
N MET A 105 15.15 -3.70 -8.78
CA MET A 105 16.04 -3.13 -7.76
C MET A 105 15.27 -2.35 -6.70
N ILE A 106 14.34 -1.50 -7.13
CA ILE A 106 13.50 -0.69 -6.24
C ILE A 106 12.62 -1.59 -5.38
N GLU A 107 12.00 -2.63 -5.96
CA GLU A 107 11.19 -3.60 -5.20
C GLU A 107 11.99 -4.29 -4.10
N ILE A 108 13.18 -4.80 -4.43
CA ILE A 108 14.05 -5.47 -3.46
C ILE A 108 14.44 -4.50 -2.33
N LYS A 109 14.74 -3.24 -2.67
CA LYS A 109 15.18 -2.25 -1.69
C LYS A 109 14.02 -1.75 -0.81
N ALA A 110 12.86 -1.44 -1.40
CA ALA A 110 11.73 -0.85 -0.72
C ALA A 110 10.88 -1.86 0.06
N LEU A 111 10.71 -3.08 -0.48
CA LEU A 111 9.91 -4.14 0.13
C LEU A 111 10.76 -5.20 0.86
N GLY A 112 12.08 -5.18 0.64
CA GLY A 112 12.99 -6.22 1.08
C GLY A 112 12.91 -7.48 0.20
N THR A 113 13.83 -8.40 0.41
CA THR A 113 13.67 -9.78 -0.05
C THR A 113 12.74 -10.49 0.93
N LYS A 114 11.57 -10.96 0.49
CA LYS A 114 10.69 -11.79 1.33
C LYS A 114 11.52 -12.91 1.96
N PRO A 115 11.49 -13.09 3.30
CA PRO A 115 11.91 -14.37 3.85
C PRO A 115 10.91 -15.42 3.35
N ASN A 116 11.44 -16.50 2.79
CA ASN A 116 10.70 -17.73 2.45
C ASN A 116 9.85 -18.20 3.64
#